data_AF-A0A1E8PMR5-F1
#
_entry.id   AF-A0A1E8PMR5-F1
#
_cell.length_a   1.000
_cell.length_b   1.000
_cell.length_c   1.000
_cell.angle_alpha   90.00
_cell.angle_beta   90.00
_cell.angle_gamma   90.00
#
_symmetry.space_group_name_H-M   'P 1'
#
loop_
_entity.id
_entity.type
_entity.pdbx_description
1 polymer ?
#
loop_
_entity_poly.entity_id
_entity_poly.type
_entity_poly.pdbx_seq_one_letter_code
_entity_poly.pdbx_strand_id
1 'polypeptide(L)'
;MLGYAAADMVGLFTPAILHLEDELLTRGAALTLEYDRQISGFEVLIAEARDGISVSHDWTYVRKDGMHLPVNLTVTAIRNADGQIDGYLGIAKDISVERDIRSVLANARDQAEQASLAKSQFLANMSHEIRTPMNAVLGMLDLLRYTQLSALQREYADKSRSAASSLLGLLNDILDFHR
;
A
#
# COMPACT_ATOMS: atom_id res chain seq x y z
N MET A 1 9.31 -11.95 24.74
CA MET A 1 9.33 -10.82 23.80
C MET A 1 10.66 -10.09 23.77
N LEU A 2 11.26 -9.68 24.90
CA LEU A 2 12.43 -8.78 24.90
C LEU A 2 13.79 -9.45 25.20
N GLY A 3 13.81 -10.65 25.77
CA GLY A 3 15.03 -11.39 26.11
C GLY A 3 15.68 -11.00 27.44
N TYR A 4 15.20 -9.95 28.11
CA TYR A 4 15.62 -9.57 29.47
C TYR A 4 14.87 -10.36 30.55
N ALA A 5 15.59 -10.77 31.59
CA ALA A 5 14.99 -11.23 32.83
C ALA A 5 14.60 -10.03 33.72
N ALA A 6 13.68 -10.22 34.66
CA ALA A 6 13.29 -9.16 35.59
C ALA A 6 14.49 -8.59 36.37
N ALA A 7 15.42 -9.45 36.79
CA ALA A 7 16.65 -9.04 37.49
C ALA A 7 17.60 -8.19 36.63
N ASP A 8 17.48 -8.23 35.30
CA ASP A 8 18.28 -7.40 34.39
C ASP A 8 17.73 -5.97 34.29
N MET A 9 16.48 -5.73 34.72
CA MET A 9 15.73 -4.50 34.40
C MET A 9 15.22 -3.77 35.65
N VAL A 10 14.59 -4.50 36.57
CA VAL A 10 13.84 -3.92 37.69
C VAL A 10 14.80 -3.22 38.65
N GLY A 11 14.59 -1.92 38.84
CA GLY A 11 15.42 -1.07 39.69
C GLY A 11 16.78 -0.69 39.08
N LEU A 12 17.09 -1.16 37.86
CA LEU A 12 18.36 -0.91 37.18
C LEU A 12 18.21 0.04 35.99
N PHE A 13 17.17 -0.16 35.17
CA PHE A 13 16.97 0.60 33.95
C PHE A 13 15.54 1.09 33.81
N THR A 14 15.38 2.21 33.11
CA THR A 14 14.07 2.65 32.63
C THR A 14 13.72 1.91 31.34
N PRO A 15 12.42 1.78 31.00
CA PRO A 15 12.00 1.21 29.72
C PRO A 15 12.54 1.92 28.47
N ALA A 16 13.13 3.11 28.60
CA ALA A 16 13.76 3.83 27.49
C ALA A 16 14.88 3.01 26.83
N ILE A 17 15.59 2.15 27.58
CA ILE A 17 16.65 1.30 27.01
C ILE A 17 16.14 0.28 25.98
N LEU A 18 14.84 0.02 26.00
CA LEU A 18 14.21 -0.90 25.08
C LEU A 18 13.96 -0.25 23.72
N HIS A 19 14.18 1.06 23.53
CA HIS A 19 13.82 1.76 22.30
C HIS A 19 15.06 2.18 21.52
N LEU A 20 14.90 2.41 20.22
CA LEU A 20 15.94 3.07 19.43
C LEU A 20 16.16 4.50 19.93
N GLU A 21 17.42 4.87 20.12
CA GLU A 21 17.80 6.21 20.59
C GLU A 21 17.32 7.30 19.60
N ASP A 22 17.47 7.07 18.30
CA ASP A 22 17.03 8.00 17.26
C ASP A 22 15.52 8.27 17.28
N GLU A 23 14.70 7.24 17.56
CA GLU A 23 13.24 7.40 17.68
C GLU A 23 12.89 8.24 18.92
N LEU A 24 13.55 7.97 20.06
CA LEU A 24 13.35 8.74 21.29
C LEU A 24 13.77 10.20 21.12
N LEU A 25 14.89 10.45 20.45
CA LEU A 25 15.38 11.81 20.17
C LEU A 25 14.41 12.55 19.24
N THR A 26 13.94 11.89 18.18
CA THR A 26 13.01 12.48 17.22
C THR A 26 11.68 12.84 17.87
N ARG A 27 11.08 11.90 18.63
CA ARG A 27 9.82 12.15 19.33
C ARG A 27 10.00 13.15 20.47
N GLY A 28 11.10 13.10 21.20
CA GLY A 28 11.43 14.05 22.26
C GLY A 28 11.54 15.48 21.74
N ALA A 29 12.17 15.69 20.58
CA ALA A 29 12.22 17.00 19.93
C ALA A 29 10.82 17.50 19.53
N ALA A 30 9.97 16.63 18.97
CA ALA A 30 8.60 16.99 18.61
C ALA A 30 7.77 17.38 19.85
N LEU A 31 7.81 16.57 20.90
CA LEU A 31 7.12 16.85 22.17
C LEU A 31 7.68 18.11 22.85
N THR A 32 8.97 18.37 22.73
CA THR A 32 9.59 19.59 23.30
C THR A 32 8.97 20.86 22.68
N LEU A 33 8.72 20.84 21.37
CA LEU A 33 8.05 21.93 20.68
C LEU A 33 6.57 22.04 21.07
N GLU A 34 5.89 20.90 21.24
CA GLU A 34 4.47 20.86 21.57
C GLU A 34 4.17 21.34 23.01
N TYR A 35 5.01 20.97 23.97
CA TYR A 35 4.81 21.25 25.39
C TYR A 35 5.60 22.47 25.90
N ASP A 36 6.33 23.16 25.02
CA ASP A 36 7.20 24.30 25.33
C ASP A 36 8.13 24.05 26.53
N ARG A 37 8.65 22.82 26.63
CA ARG A 37 9.57 22.38 27.69
C ARG A 37 10.46 21.27 27.17
N GLN A 38 11.70 21.19 27.64
CA GLN A 38 12.62 20.13 27.23
C GLN A 38 12.11 18.74 27.66
N ILE A 39 11.86 17.85 26.70
CA ILE A 39 11.42 16.46 26.90
C ILE A 39 12.45 15.52 26.28
N SER A 40 13.05 14.65 27.10
CA SER A 40 14.09 13.71 26.69
C SER A 40 14.10 12.43 27.54
N GLY A 41 14.77 11.39 27.03
CA GLY A 41 14.91 10.10 27.73
C GLY A 41 13.56 9.45 28.03
N PHE A 42 13.35 9.03 29.28
CA PHE A 42 12.12 8.36 29.69
C PHE A 42 10.88 9.26 29.63
N GLU A 43 11.04 10.58 29.80
CA GLU A 43 9.92 11.53 29.74
C GLU A 43 9.23 11.54 28.38
N VAL A 44 9.94 11.18 27.31
CA VAL A 44 9.38 11.03 25.94
C VAL A 44 8.23 10.02 25.91
N LEU A 45 8.30 8.96 26.73
CA LEU A 45 7.32 7.89 26.74
C LEU A 45 6.09 8.19 27.62
N ILE A 46 6.22 9.16 28.55
CA ILE A 46 5.22 9.39 29.60
C ILE A 46 4.63 10.80 29.58
N ALA A 47 5.15 11.72 28.75
CA ALA A 47 4.71 13.12 28.71
C ALA A 47 3.19 13.24 28.52
N GLU A 48 2.64 12.58 27.50
CA GLU A 48 1.21 12.57 27.21
C GLU A 48 0.42 11.86 28.31
N ALA A 49 0.92 10.71 28.80
CA ALA A 49 0.27 9.95 29.87
C ALA A 49 0.16 10.73 31.17
N ARG A 50 1.15 11.59 31.49
CA ARG A 50 1.15 12.47 32.66
C ARG A 50 -0.03 13.45 32.63
N ASP A 51 -0.42 13.88 31.44
CA ASP A 51 -1.54 14.79 31.21
C ASP A 51 -2.88 14.05 31.07
N GLY A 52 -2.88 12.73 31.30
CA GLY A 52 -4.06 11.87 31.20
C GLY A 52 -4.41 11.45 29.78
N ILE A 53 -3.54 11.74 28.81
CA ILE A 53 -3.72 11.37 27.41
C ILE A 53 -3.16 9.96 27.20
N SER A 54 -4.00 9.04 26.74
CA SER A 54 -3.60 7.67 26.40
C SER A 54 -3.62 7.50 24.90
N VAL A 55 -2.44 7.58 24.27
CA VAL A 55 -2.27 7.38 22.82
C VAL A 55 -1.27 6.27 22.57
N SER A 56 -1.58 5.42 21.61
CA SER A 56 -0.70 4.36 21.15
C SER A 56 0.25 4.88 20.08
N HIS A 57 1.53 4.57 20.22
CA HIS A 57 2.57 4.96 19.29
C HIS A 57 3.31 3.72 18.78
N ASP A 58 3.69 3.74 17.51
CA ASP A 58 4.58 2.72 16.96
C ASP A 58 6.02 3.05 17.35
N TRP A 59 6.72 2.06 17.90
CA TRP A 59 8.12 2.13 18.30
C TRP A 59 8.87 0.91 17.80
N THR A 60 10.19 1.00 17.78
CA THR A 60 11.08 -0.12 17.54
C THR A 60 11.75 -0.52 18.85
N TYR A 61 11.42 -1.72 19.33
CA TYR A 61 12.08 -2.29 20.50
C TYR A 61 13.41 -2.93 20.15
N VAL A 62 14.45 -2.65 20.93
CA VAL A 62 15.75 -3.31 20.90
C VAL A 62 15.75 -4.41 21.96
N ARG A 63 15.83 -5.66 21.50
CA ARG A 63 15.92 -6.85 22.36
C ARG A 63 17.32 -6.98 22.98
N LYS A 64 17.45 -7.84 24.00
CA LYS A 64 18.74 -8.15 24.64
C LYS A 64 19.82 -8.67 23.68
N ASP A 65 19.40 -9.34 22.60
CA ASP A 65 20.28 -9.84 21.53
C ASP A 65 20.60 -8.77 20.46
N GLY A 66 20.08 -7.54 20.63
CA GLY A 66 20.22 -6.44 19.67
C GLY A 66 19.22 -6.48 18.52
N MET A 67 18.37 -7.51 18.42
CA MET A 67 17.38 -7.60 17.34
C MET A 67 16.26 -6.58 17.54
N HIS A 68 15.81 -6.00 16.43
CA HIS A 68 14.72 -5.03 16.44
C HIS A 68 13.36 -5.72 16.34
N LEU A 69 12.40 -5.20 17.11
CA LEU A 69 11.03 -5.67 17.13
C LEU A 69 10.08 -4.47 17.04
N PRO A 70 9.33 -4.31 15.94
CA PRO A 70 8.33 -3.26 15.87
C PRO A 70 7.20 -3.55 16.86
N VAL A 71 6.84 -2.54 17.64
CA VAL A 71 5.76 -2.63 18.62
C VAL A 71 4.84 -1.43 18.52
N ASN A 72 3.59 -1.64 18.92
CA ASN A 72 2.69 -0.55 19.24
C ASN A 72 2.60 -0.44 20.76
N LEU A 73 3.11 0.67 21.32
CA LEU A 73 3.16 0.93 22.75
C LEU A 73 2.07 1.92 23.13
N THR A 74 1.27 1.55 24.12
CA THR A 74 0.34 2.46 24.80
C THR A 74 0.82 2.68 26.22
N VAL A 75 0.89 3.93 26.67
CA VAL A 75 1.31 4.30 28.03
C VAL A 75 0.19 5.06 28.75
N THR A 76 -0.13 4.65 29.97
CA THR A 76 -1.14 5.30 30.81
C THR A 76 -0.58 5.60 32.20
N ALA A 77 -0.94 6.74 32.78
CA ALA A 77 -0.59 7.05 34.16
C ALA A 77 -1.51 6.29 35.14
N ILE A 78 -0.90 5.69 36.17
CA ILE A 78 -1.58 5.11 37.32
C ILE A 78 -1.64 6.18 38.40
N ARG A 79 -2.83 6.46 38.93
CA ARG A 79 -3.05 7.48 39.95
C ARG A 79 -3.58 6.86 41.24
N ASN A 80 -3.16 7.38 42.39
CA ASN A 80 -3.70 7.00 43.69
C ASN A 80 -5.06 7.66 43.98
N ALA A 81 -5.62 7.35 45.15
CA ALA A 81 -6.88 7.91 45.63
C ALA A 81 -6.87 9.45 45.75
N ASP A 82 -5.69 10.06 45.94
CA ASP A 82 -5.50 11.51 46.03
C ASP A 82 -5.27 12.17 44.66
N GLY A 83 -5.35 11.40 43.56
CA GLY A 83 -5.17 11.88 42.19
C GLY A 83 -3.70 12.09 41.75
N GLN A 84 -2.75 11.78 42.63
CA GLN A 84 -1.32 11.88 42.32
C GLN A 84 -0.87 10.66 41.52
N ILE A 85 0.16 10.84 40.67
CA ILE A 85 0.68 9.75 39.83
C ILE A 85 1.57 8.84 40.67
N ASP A 86 1.17 7.58 40.81
CA ASP A 86 1.93 6.52 41.48
C ASP A 86 2.86 5.78 40.52
N GLY A 87 2.58 5.83 39.21
CA GLY A 87 3.42 5.19 38.21
C GLY A 87 2.83 5.25 36.81
N TYR A 88 3.40 4.46 35.91
CA TYR A 88 2.97 4.35 34.52
C TYR A 88 2.86 2.89 34.11
N LEU A 89 1.81 2.56 33.36
CA LEU A 89 1.63 1.25 32.75
C LEU A 89 1.88 1.37 31.24
N GLY A 90 2.89 0.65 30.74
CA GLY A 90 3.15 0.49 29.32
C GLY A 90 2.67 -0.88 28.83
N ILE A 91 1.82 -0.90 27.81
CA ILE A 91 1.41 -2.13 27.12
C ILE A 91 1.96 -2.08 25.70
N ALA A 92 2.90 -2.97 25.40
CA ALA A 92 3.50 -3.12 24.09
C ALA A 92 2.90 -4.33 23.37
N LYS A 93 2.37 -4.12 22.17
CA LYS A 93 1.93 -5.18 21.27
C LYS A 93 2.97 -5.36 20.17
N ASP A 94 3.45 -6.57 19.97
CA ASP A 94 4.24 -6.95 18.79
C ASP A 94 3.38 -6.76 17.53
N ILE A 95 3.87 -5.98 16.57
CA ILE A 95 3.18 -5.69 15.30
C ILE A 95 3.95 -6.19 14.08
N SER A 96 4.96 -7.06 14.25
CA SER A 96 5.74 -7.63 13.15
C SER A 96 4.84 -8.32 12.13
N VAL A 97 3.97 -9.22 12.59
CA VAL A 97 3.12 -10.02 11.72
C VAL A 97 2.13 -9.14 10.95
N GLU A 98 1.49 -8.18 11.62
CA GLU A 98 0.57 -7.25 10.99
C GLU A 98 1.26 -6.36 9.95
N ARG A 99 2.48 -5.89 10.23
CA ARG A 99 3.27 -5.10 9.29
C ARG A 99 3.68 -5.92 8.06
N ASP A 100 4.14 -7.15 8.26
CA ASP A 100 4.53 -8.04 7.17
C ASP A 100 3.34 -8.37 6.26
N ILE A 101 2.20 -8.74 6.85
CA ILE A 101 0.97 -9.02 6.09
C ILE A 101 0.54 -7.78 5.31
N ARG A 102 0.54 -6.59 5.94
CA ARG A 102 0.17 -5.34 5.26
C ARG A 102 1.10 -5.04 4.08
N SER A 103 2.40 -5.24 4.25
CA SER A 103 3.39 -5.04 3.19
C SER A 103 3.18 -6.01 2.02
N VAL A 104 2.99 -7.30 2.31
CA VAL A 104 2.73 -8.32 1.30
C VAL A 104 1.44 -8.01 0.53
N LEU A 105 0.36 -7.63 1.22
CA LEU A 105 -0.90 -7.27 0.58
C LEU A 105 -0.77 -6.02 -0.28
N ALA A 106 -0.06 -4.98 0.19
CA ALA A 106 0.17 -3.78 -0.59
C ALA A 106 0.94 -4.09 -1.88
N ASN A 107 2.02 -4.88 -1.78
CA ASN A 107 2.81 -5.28 -2.94
C ASN A 107 1.98 -6.13 -3.94
N ALA A 108 1.17 -7.07 -3.45
CA ALA A 108 0.31 -7.88 -4.30
C ALA A 108 -0.77 -7.05 -5.01
N ARG A 109 -1.38 -6.08 -4.31
CA ARG A 109 -2.32 -5.12 -4.90
C ARG A 109 -1.63 -4.32 -6.00
N ASP A 110 -0.49 -3.73 -5.71
CA ASP A 110 0.22 -2.86 -6.65
C ASP A 110 0.64 -3.64 -7.91
N GLN A 111 1.09 -4.88 -7.76
CA GLN A 111 1.37 -5.77 -8.90
C GLN A 111 0.11 -6.07 -9.72
N ALA A 112 -1.02 -6.35 -9.07
CA ALA A 112 -2.29 -6.61 -9.76
C ALA A 112 -2.78 -5.36 -10.52
N GLU A 113 -2.68 -4.19 -9.91
CA GLU A 113 -3.05 -2.91 -10.54
C GLU A 113 -2.16 -2.61 -11.74
N GLN A 114 -0.84 -2.77 -11.62
CA GLN A 114 0.09 -2.58 -12.74
C GLN A 114 -0.18 -3.57 -13.88
N ALA A 115 -0.44 -4.85 -13.56
CA ALA A 115 -0.80 -5.84 -14.56
C ALA A 115 -2.12 -5.48 -15.27
N SER A 116 -3.12 -5.00 -14.52
CA SER A 116 -4.39 -4.56 -15.08
C SER A 116 -4.23 -3.35 -16.00
N LEU A 117 -3.46 -2.33 -15.57
CA LEU A 117 -3.17 -1.15 -16.37
C LEU A 117 -2.42 -1.51 -17.65
N ALA A 118 -1.37 -2.33 -17.55
CA ALA A 118 -0.61 -2.80 -18.70
C ALA A 118 -1.49 -3.59 -19.67
N LYS A 119 -2.38 -4.45 -19.17
CA LYS A 119 -3.36 -5.19 -19.99
C LYS A 119 -4.30 -4.23 -20.73
N SER A 120 -4.88 -3.27 -20.03
CA SER A 120 -5.81 -2.29 -20.63
C SER A 120 -5.11 -1.43 -21.69
N GLN A 121 -3.89 -0.96 -21.41
CA GLN A 121 -3.11 -0.18 -22.38
C GLN A 121 -2.76 -1.01 -23.61
N PHE A 122 -2.34 -2.26 -23.42
CA PHE A 122 -2.05 -3.18 -24.52
C PHE A 122 -3.30 -3.37 -25.41
N LEU A 123 -4.45 -3.68 -24.80
CA LEU A 123 -5.70 -3.88 -25.54
C LEU A 123 -6.14 -2.61 -26.30
N ALA A 124 -6.05 -1.45 -25.66
CA ALA A 124 -6.38 -0.18 -26.30
C ALA A 124 -5.47 0.09 -27.51
N ASN A 125 -4.16 -0.09 -27.36
CA ASN A 125 -3.19 0.10 -28.44
C ASN A 125 -3.44 -0.86 -29.59
N MET A 126 -3.60 -2.16 -29.30
CA MET A 126 -3.87 -3.18 -30.31
C MET A 126 -5.19 -2.93 -31.05
N SER A 127 -6.22 -2.43 -30.36
CA SER A 127 -7.47 -2.02 -31.01
C SER A 127 -7.25 -0.97 -32.09
N HIS A 128 -6.53 0.10 -31.75
CA HIS A 128 -6.26 1.19 -32.68
C HIS A 128 -5.39 0.76 -33.86
N GLU A 129 -4.37 -0.06 -33.59
CA GLU A 129 -3.47 -0.58 -34.61
C GLU A 129 -4.14 -1.59 -35.55
N ILE A 130 -5.14 -2.34 -35.10
CA ILE A 130 -5.91 -3.26 -35.95
C ILE A 130 -7.02 -2.52 -36.71
N ARG A 131 -7.70 -1.56 -36.07
CA ARG A 131 -8.82 -0.82 -36.69
C ARG A 131 -8.39 -0.06 -37.94
N THR A 132 -7.21 0.55 -37.92
CA THR A 132 -6.68 1.35 -39.04
C THR A 132 -6.51 0.54 -40.35
N PRO A 133 -5.73 -0.56 -40.38
CA PRO A 133 -5.59 -1.38 -41.58
C PRO A 133 -6.91 -2.07 -41.95
N MET A 134 -7.73 -2.48 -40.99
CA MET A 134 -9.04 -3.09 -41.29
C MET A 134 -10.00 -2.11 -41.98
N ASN A 135 -10.06 -0.86 -41.53
CA ASN A 135 -10.84 0.18 -42.19
C ASN A 135 -10.32 0.48 -43.59
N ALA A 136 -9.00 0.44 -43.81
CA ALA A 136 -8.41 0.56 -45.14
C ALA A 136 -8.83 -0.61 -46.06
N VAL A 137 -8.82 -1.85 -45.56
CA VAL A 137 -9.29 -3.03 -46.30
C VAL A 137 -10.76 -2.92 -46.65
N LEU A 138 -11.62 -2.55 -45.69
CA LEU A 138 -13.05 -2.33 -45.93
C LEU A 138 -13.30 -1.23 -46.96
N GLY A 139 -12.59 -0.09 -46.85
CA GLY A 139 -12.64 0.99 -47.82
C GLY A 139 -12.22 0.55 -49.22
N MET A 140 -11.14 -0.23 -49.33
CA MET A 140 -10.68 -0.78 -50.61
C MET A 140 -11.70 -1.73 -51.23
N LEU A 141 -12.32 -2.61 -50.43
CA LEU A 141 -13.40 -3.49 -50.87
C LEU A 141 -14.63 -2.69 -51.31
N ASP A 142 -14.96 -1.60 -50.61
CA ASP A 142 -16.06 -0.70 -51.00
C ASP A 142 -15.77 0.03 -52.32
N LEU A 143 -14.55 0.51 -52.53
CA LEU A 143 -14.13 1.08 -53.82
C LEU A 143 -14.17 0.06 -54.95
N LEU A 144 -13.74 -1.18 -54.68
CA LEU A 144 -13.74 -2.27 -55.67
C LEU A 144 -15.15 -2.56 -56.21
N ARG A 145 -16.19 -2.40 -55.39
CA ARG A 145 -17.60 -2.59 -55.81
C ARG A 145 -18.06 -1.58 -56.87
N TYR A 146 -17.40 -0.42 -56.99
CA TYR A 146 -17.67 0.57 -58.04
C TYR A 146 -16.92 0.29 -59.36
N THR A 147 -16.14 -0.79 -59.44
CA THR A 147 -15.43 -1.22 -60.65
C THR A 147 -16.22 -2.29 -61.41
N GLN A 148 -15.80 -2.60 -62.65
CA GLN A 148 -16.38 -3.71 -63.41
C GLN A 148 -15.89 -5.05 -62.86
N LEU A 149 -16.72 -5.70 -62.04
CA LEU A 149 -16.48 -7.04 -61.49
C LEU A 149 -17.33 -8.09 -62.20
N SER A 150 -16.74 -9.25 -62.46
CA SER A 150 -17.52 -10.46 -62.79
C SER A 150 -18.39 -10.89 -61.60
N ALA A 151 -19.42 -11.72 -61.85
CA ALA A 151 -20.30 -12.22 -60.81
C ALA A 151 -19.54 -12.91 -59.66
N LEU A 152 -18.54 -13.74 -60.00
CA LEU A 152 -17.72 -14.45 -59.01
C LEU A 152 -16.82 -13.50 -58.19
N GLN A 153 -16.20 -12.50 -58.84
CA GLN A 153 -15.38 -11.50 -58.13
C GLN A 153 -16.22 -10.64 -57.19
N ARG A 154 -17.45 -10.28 -57.57
CA ARG A 154 -18.39 -9.56 -56.71
C ARG A 154 -18.76 -10.40 -55.49
N GLU A 155 -19.06 -11.68 -55.68
CA GLU A 155 -19.37 -12.60 -54.58
C GLU A 155 -18.19 -12.73 -53.59
N TYR A 156 -16.95 -12.85 -54.09
CA TYR A 156 -15.76 -12.87 -53.25
C TYR A 156 -15.54 -11.55 -52.50
N ALA A 157 -15.72 -10.40 -53.15
CA ALA A 157 -15.60 -9.10 -52.50
C ALA A 157 -16.64 -8.92 -51.38
N ASP A 158 -17.91 -9.27 -51.62
CA ASP A 158 -18.98 -9.17 -50.63
C ASP A 158 -18.75 -10.11 -49.44
N LYS A 159 -18.32 -11.36 -49.68
CA LYS A 159 -17.93 -12.31 -48.62
C LYS A 159 -16.75 -11.81 -47.80
N SER A 160 -15.71 -11.28 -48.46
CA SER A 160 -14.51 -10.76 -47.80
C SER A 160 -14.85 -9.55 -46.92
N ARG A 161 -15.72 -8.67 -47.41
CA ARG A 161 -16.21 -7.51 -46.66
C ARG A 161 -17.02 -7.92 -45.44
N SER A 162 -17.92 -8.90 -45.59
CA SER A 162 -18.72 -9.43 -44.48
C SER A 162 -17.83 -10.04 -43.38
N ALA A 163 -16.82 -10.83 -43.77
CA ALA A 163 -15.84 -11.39 -42.84
C ALA A 163 -15.02 -10.30 -42.13
N ALA A 164 -14.53 -9.31 -42.87
CA ALA A 164 -13.78 -8.18 -42.31
C ALA A 164 -14.62 -7.35 -41.31
N SER A 165 -15.89 -7.09 -41.63
CA SER A 165 -16.81 -6.40 -40.74
C SER A 165 -17.12 -7.21 -39.48
N SER A 166 -17.28 -8.52 -39.60
CA SER A 166 -17.54 -9.42 -38.47
C SER A 166 -16.34 -9.48 -37.52
N LEU A 167 -15.11 -9.56 -38.06
CA LEU A 167 -13.87 -9.51 -37.27
C LEU A 167 -13.73 -8.20 -36.50
N LEU A 168 -14.09 -7.07 -37.12
CA LEU A 168 -14.05 -5.76 -36.46
C LEU A 168 -15.10 -5.65 -35.33
N GLY A 169 -16.28 -6.26 -35.52
CA GLY A 169 -17.30 -6.39 -34.48
C GLY A 169 -16.80 -7.19 -33.27
N LEU A 170 -16.29 -8.41 -33.51
CA LEU A 170 -15.72 -9.25 -32.45
C LEU A 170 -14.58 -8.57 -31.70
N LEU A 171 -13.74 -7.83 -32.41
CA LEU A 171 -12.66 -7.04 -31.81
C LEU A 171 -13.21 -5.98 -30.86
N ASN A 172 -14.25 -5.24 -31.26
CA ASN A 172 -14.90 -4.25 -30.40
C ASN A 172 -15.55 -4.90 -29.17
N ASP A 173 -16.24 -6.04 -29.35
CA ASP A 173 -16.88 -6.75 -28.25
C ASP A 173 -15.88 -7.22 -27.17
N ILE A 174 -14.71 -7.72 -27.59
CA ILE A 174 -13.62 -8.13 -26.67
C ILE A 174 -13.07 -6.94 -25.87
N LEU A 175 -13.05 -5.75 -26.47
CA LEU A 175 -12.59 -4.54 -25.81
C LEU A 175 -13.61 -4.01 -24.79
N ASP A 176 -14.89 -4.07 -25.12
CA ASP A 176 -15.96 -3.62 -24.24
C ASP A 176 -16.15 -4.56 -23.03
N PHE A 177 -15.79 -5.85 -23.13
CA PHE A 177 -15.80 -6.80 -22.02
C PHE A 177 -14.68 -6.58 -20.99
N HIS A 178 -13.70 -5.73 -21.30
CA HIS A 178 -12.54 -5.43 -20.45
C HIS A 178 -12.49 -3.98 -19.94
N ARG A 179 -13.58 -3.23 -20.14
CA ARG A 179 -13.78 -1.89 -19.57
C ARG A 179 -14.44 -1.92 -18.20
#